data_AF-A0A6G4ZVZ1-F1
#
_entry.id   AF-A0A6G4ZVZ1-F1
#
_cell.length_a   1.000
_cell.length_b   1.000
_cell.length_c   1.000
_cell.angle_alpha   90.00
_cell.angle_beta   90.00
_cell.angle_gamma   90.00
#
_symmetry.space_group_name_H-M   'P 1'
#
loop_
_entity.id
_entity.type
_entity.pdbx_description
1 polymer ?
#
loop_
_entity_poly.entity_id
_entity_poly.type
_entity_poly.pdbx_seq_one_letter_code
_entity_poly.pdbx_strand_id
1 'polypeptide(L)'
;ASLCSRKVPLVTGAVWRWSRPLSTASVLSCYKQVHPAEPGPSMKERVDDLSRRVFLTELMRGLAITIGTLFKEPATINYPFEKGPLSPRFRGEHALRRYPSGEERCIACKLCEAICPAQAITIEAEERADGSRRTTRYDI
;
A
#
# COMPACT_ATOMS: atom_id res chain seq x y z
N ALA A 1 -1.44 2.68 -24.67
CA ALA A 1 -1.44 4.15 -24.52
C ALA A 1 -2.09 4.76 -25.74
N SER A 2 -3.43 4.77 -25.80
CA SER A 2 -4.18 5.56 -26.78
C SER A 2 -5.02 6.55 -25.98
N LEU A 3 -4.85 7.81 -26.31
CA LEU A 3 -5.32 8.94 -25.53
C LEU A 3 -6.85 8.92 -25.44
N CYS A 4 -7.37 8.83 -24.22
CA CYS A 4 -8.67 9.42 -23.90
C CYS A 4 -8.46 10.95 -23.98
N SER A 5 -8.52 11.46 -25.21
CA SER A 5 -8.34 12.88 -25.51
C SER A 5 -9.38 13.67 -24.74
N ARG A 6 -8.87 14.29 -23.68
CA ARG A 6 -9.54 15.21 -22.78
C ARG A 6 -9.98 16.43 -23.59
N LYS A 7 -11.16 16.39 -24.21
CA LYS A 7 -11.83 17.60 -24.70
C LYS A 7 -12.40 18.31 -23.48
N VAL A 8 -11.56 19.12 -22.85
CA VAL A 8 -12.00 20.11 -21.85
C VAL A 8 -12.74 21.18 -22.65
N PRO A 9 -14.06 21.38 -22.47
CA PRO A 9 -14.71 22.52 -23.08
C PRO A 9 -14.19 23.76 -22.34
N LEU A 10 -13.37 24.55 -23.03
CA LEU A 10 -13.07 25.93 -22.67
C LEU A 10 -14.39 26.71 -22.72
N VAL A 11 -15.10 26.77 -21.59
CA VAL A 11 -16.21 27.70 -21.39
C VAL A 11 -15.75 28.72 -20.37
N THR A 12 -15.33 29.84 -20.92
CA THR A 12 -15.24 31.16 -20.29
C THR A 12 -16.54 31.50 -19.57
N GLY A 13 -16.43 32.13 -18.40
CA GLY A 13 -17.54 32.88 -17.81
C GLY A 13 -18.13 32.28 -16.53
N ALA A 14 -18.03 33.08 -15.47
CA ALA A 14 -18.61 32.91 -14.16
C ALA A 14 -20.06 32.40 -14.18
N VAL A 15 -20.39 31.39 -13.36
CA VAL A 15 -21.50 31.42 -12.39
C VAL A 15 -21.23 30.35 -11.33
N TRP A 16 -21.06 30.77 -10.07
CA TRP A 16 -21.17 29.92 -8.89
C TRP A 16 -22.60 29.40 -8.76
N ARG A 17 -22.92 28.27 -9.42
CA ARG A 17 -24.21 27.61 -9.28
C ARG A 17 -24.03 26.29 -8.53
N TRP A 18 -24.39 26.33 -7.25
CA TRP A 18 -24.55 25.20 -6.33
C TRP A 18 -25.74 24.29 -6.73
N SER A 19 -25.73 23.79 -7.94
CA SER A 19 -26.57 22.68 -8.36
C SER A 19 -25.65 21.69 -9.05
N ARG A 20 -25.11 20.74 -8.29
CA ARG A 20 -24.55 19.52 -8.86
C ARG A 20 -25.65 18.96 -9.77
N PRO A 21 -25.50 18.97 -11.11
CA PRO A 21 -26.47 18.28 -11.92
C PRO A 21 -26.40 16.83 -11.46
N LEU A 22 -27.54 16.28 -11.02
CA LEU A 22 -27.75 14.84 -10.88
C LEU A 22 -27.69 14.23 -12.30
N SER A 23 -26.53 14.31 -12.94
CA SER A 23 -26.24 13.62 -14.18
C SER A 23 -25.80 12.22 -13.78
N THR A 24 -26.79 11.37 -13.56
CA THR A 24 -26.60 9.91 -13.47
C THR A 24 -26.04 9.32 -14.76
N ALA A 25 -25.85 10.12 -15.83
CA ALA A 25 -25.32 9.69 -17.12
C ALA A 25 -23.77 9.71 -17.22
N SER A 26 -23.05 10.42 -16.35
CA SER A 26 -21.58 10.55 -16.48
C SER A 26 -20.78 9.39 -15.87
N VAL A 27 -21.41 8.59 -14.99
CA VAL A 27 -20.74 7.49 -14.29
C VAL A 27 -20.41 6.30 -15.20
N LEU A 28 -21.17 6.11 -16.28
CA LEU A 28 -20.98 5.00 -17.22
C LEU A 28 -19.82 5.22 -18.22
N SER A 29 -19.27 6.43 -18.34
CA SER A 29 -18.15 6.69 -19.28
C SER A 29 -16.76 6.37 -18.68
N CYS A 30 -16.69 6.09 -17.38
CA CYS A 30 -15.44 5.94 -16.63
C CYS A 30 -15.18 4.51 -16.12
N TYR A 31 -15.86 3.50 -16.69
CA TYR A 31 -15.56 2.10 -16.41
C TYR A 31 -15.20 1.38 -17.70
N LYS A 32 -14.10 0.63 -17.67
CA LYS A 32 -13.73 -0.26 -18.77
C LYS A 32 -14.36 -1.62 -18.51
N GLN A 33 -15.28 -2.03 -19.36
CA GLN A 33 -15.72 -3.42 -19.37
C GLN A 33 -14.53 -4.30 -19.78
N VAL A 34 -14.16 -5.26 -18.92
CA VAL A 34 -13.01 -6.15 -19.14
C VAL A 34 -13.38 -7.31 -20.07
N HIS A 35 -14.66 -7.71 -20.09
CA HIS A 35 -15.17 -8.74 -20.98
C HIS A 35 -16.49 -8.25 -21.62
N PRO A 36 -16.46 -7.76 -22.86
CA PRO A 36 -17.69 -7.43 -23.60
C PRO A 36 -18.48 -8.72 -23.92
N ALA A 37 -19.77 -8.58 -24.24
CA ALA A 37 -20.60 -9.71 -24.65
C ALA A 37 -20.32 -10.04 -26.13
N GLU A 38 -19.81 -11.24 -26.39
CA GLU A 38 -19.51 -11.72 -27.74
C GLU A 38 -20.76 -12.37 -28.39
N PRO A 39 -20.94 -12.29 -29.72
CA PRO A 39 -22.02 -12.95 -30.44
C PRO A 39 -21.92 -14.49 -30.37
N GLY A 40 -23.05 -15.17 -30.64
CA GLY A 40 -23.18 -16.63 -30.46
C GLY A 40 -22.21 -17.46 -31.33
N PRO A 41 -21.72 -18.61 -30.83
CA PRO A 41 -20.56 -19.26 -31.43
C PRO A 41 -20.90 -20.09 -32.67
N SER A 42 -19.99 -20.02 -33.65
CA SER A 42 -19.99 -20.82 -34.88
C SER A 42 -19.67 -22.30 -34.61
N MET A 43 -20.00 -23.22 -35.54
CA MET A 43 -19.78 -24.66 -35.35
C MET A 43 -18.31 -25.00 -35.03
N LYS A 44 -17.35 -24.28 -35.61
CA LYS A 44 -15.91 -24.50 -35.37
C LYS A 44 -15.51 -24.09 -33.94
N GLU A 45 -16.00 -22.94 -33.47
CA GLU A 45 -15.78 -22.47 -32.09
C GLU A 45 -16.37 -23.44 -31.06
N ARG A 46 -17.53 -24.04 -31.34
CA ARG A 46 -18.13 -25.05 -30.47
C ARG A 46 -17.27 -26.32 -30.38
N VAL A 47 -16.63 -26.73 -31.47
CA VAL A 47 -15.70 -27.87 -31.51
C VAL A 47 -14.41 -27.53 -30.78
N ASP A 48 -13.87 -26.33 -30.96
CA ASP A 48 -12.67 -25.85 -30.27
C ASP A 48 -12.91 -25.76 -28.75
N ASP A 49 -14.05 -25.25 -28.31
CA ASP A 49 -14.43 -25.20 -26.90
C ASP A 49 -14.60 -26.59 -26.29
N LEU A 50 -15.24 -27.51 -27.02
CA LEU A 50 -15.36 -28.90 -26.60
C LEU A 50 -13.99 -29.56 -26.48
N SER A 51 -13.09 -29.32 -27.45
CA SER A 51 -11.73 -29.88 -27.41
C SER A 51 -10.92 -29.35 -26.22
N ARG A 52 -10.99 -28.04 -25.92
CA ARG A 52 -10.35 -27.45 -24.74
C ARG A 52 -10.88 -28.03 -23.43
N ARG A 53 -12.18 -28.33 -23.35
CA ARG A 53 -12.82 -28.94 -22.17
C ARG A 53 -12.47 -30.41 -22.00
N VAL A 54 -12.49 -31.19 -23.07
CA VAL A 54 -12.22 -32.63 -23.05
C VAL A 54 -10.73 -32.92 -22.88
N PHE A 55 -9.87 -32.19 -23.60
CA PHE A 55 -8.42 -32.37 -23.55
C PHE A 55 -7.72 -31.50 -22.50
N LEU A 56 -8.48 -30.71 -21.73
CA LEU A 56 -7.98 -29.89 -20.62
C LEU A 56 -6.73 -29.07 -20.99
N THR A 57 -6.67 -28.55 -22.22
CA THR A 57 -5.46 -27.93 -22.77
C THR A 57 -5.04 -26.69 -21.98
N GLU A 58 -6.00 -25.96 -21.40
CA GLU A 58 -5.74 -24.82 -20.50
C GLU A 58 -5.11 -25.27 -19.18
N LEU A 59 -5.46 -26.45 -18.67
CA LEU A 59 -4.84 -27.01 -17.46
C LEU A 59 -3.37 -27.34 -17.74
N MET A 60 -3.08 -27.96 -18.89
CA MET A 60 -1.71 -28.25 -19.31
C MET A 60 -0.89 -26.97 -19.55
N ARG A 61 -1.51 -25.93 -20.11
CA ARG A 61 -0.88 -24.61 -20.26
C ARG A 61 -0.53 -23.98 -18.90
N GLY A 62 -1.41 -24.08 -17.90
CA GLY A 62 -1.12 -23.66 -16.54
C GLY A 62 0.01 -24.47 -15.89
N LEU A 63 -0.03 -25.79 -16.06
CA LEU A 63 1.01 -26.70 -15.56
C LEU A 63 2.38 -26.38 -16.15
N ALA A 64 2.46 -26.08 -17.46
CA ALA A 64 3.70 -25.70 -18.12
C ALA A 64 4.35 -24.46 -17.49
N ILE A 65 3.55 -23.48 -17.05
CA ILE A 65 4.06 -22.29 -16.35
C ILE A 65 4.64 -22.67 -14.99
N THR A 66 3.95 -23.53 -14.22
CA THR A 66 4.46 -23.99 -12.92
C THR A 66 5.73 -24.81 -13.05
N ILE A 67 5.82 -25.66 -14.08
CA ILE A 67 7.06 -26.37 -14.41
C ILE A 67 8.17 -25.37 -14.76
N GLY A 68 7.85 -24.32 -15.51
CA GLY A 68 8.79 -23.22 -15.80
C GLY A 68 9.26 -22.46 -14.55
N THR A 69 8.48 -22.41 -13.47
CA THR A 69 8.92 -21.82 -12.19
C THR A 69 9.83 -22.73 -11.37
N LEU A 70 9.77 -24.06 -11.54
CA LEU A 70 10.66 -24.99 -10.85
C LEU A 70 12.13 -24.83 -11.27
N PHE A 71 12.37 -24.40 -12.51
CA PHE A 71 13.73 -24.17 -13.04
C PHE A 71 14.28 -22.77 -12.76
N LYS A 72 13.53 -21.91 -12.04
CA LYS A 72 14.02 -20.59 -11.64
C LYS A 72 14.75 -20.69 -10.31
N GLU A 73 15.74 -19.83 -10.13
CA GLU A 73 16.45 -19.72 -8.86
C GLU A 73 15.49 -19.30 -7.73
N PRO A 74 15.53 -19.97 -6.56
CA PRO A 74 14.67 -19.61 -5.44
C PRO A 74 15.05 -18.25 -4.85
N ALA A 75 14.05 -17.40 -4.62
CA ALA A 75 14.24 -16.06 -4.03
C ALA A 75 14.38 -16.10 -2.49
N THR A 76 15.03 -17.13 -1.94
CA THR A 76 15.22 -17.32 -0.50
C THR A 76 16.53 -16.70 -0.03
N ILE A 77 16.46 -15.85 0.99
CA ILE A 77 17.65 -15.35 1.71
C ILE A 77 18.00 -16.29 2.87
N ASN A 78 19.29 -16.53 3.13
CA ASN A 78 19.72 -17.39 4.23
C ASN A 78 19.79 -16.62 5.56
N TYR A 79 18.65 -16.46 6.22
CA TYR A 79 18.61 -15.90 7.58
C TYR A 79 19.17 -16.92 8.59
N PRO A 80 20.10 -16.58 9.50
CA PRO A 80 20.48 -15.25 9.98
C PRO A 80 21.74 -14.61 9.33
N PHE A 81 22.39 -15.30 8.38
CA PHE A 81 23.65 -14.86 7.78
C PHE A 81 23.46 -13.73 6.76
N GLU A 82 22.34 -13.75 6.04
CA GLU A 82 21.94 -12.74 5.07
C GLU A 82 20.64 -12.07 5.54
N LYS A 83 20.62 -10.74 5.54
CA LYS A 83 19.46 -9.94 5.95
C LYS A 83 18.90 -9.18 4.73
N GLY A 84 17.58 -9.07 4.68
CA GLY A 84 16.90 -8.30 3.64
C GLY A 84 17.28 -6.80 3.69
N PRO A 85 17.21 -6.09 2.55
CA PRO A 85 17.52 -4.67 2.50
C PRO A 85 16.51 -3.87 3.32
N LEU A 86 16.99 -3.15 4.32
CA LEU A 86 16.15 -2.35 5.20
C LEU A 86 16.23 -0.87 4.82
N SER A 87 15.08 -0.23 4.65
CA SER A 87 15.05 1.22 4.40
C SER A 87 15.46 1.99 5.68
N PRO A 88 16.07 3.19 5.56
CA PRO A 88 16.43 4.01 6.72
C PRO A 88 15.21 4.51 7.52
N ARG A 89 13.99 4.33 6.99
CA ARG A 89 12.72 4.70 7.65
C ARG A 89 12.04 3.54 8.35
N PHE A 90 12.69 2.39 8.45
CA PHE A 90 12.15 1.25 9.17
C PHE A 90 11.93 1.60 10.65
N ARG A 91 10.76 1.22 11.17
CA ARG A 91 10.38 1.43 12.56
C ARG A 91 10.64 0.12 13.31
N GLY A 92 11.65 0.13 14.18
CA GLY A 92 12.04 -1.02 15.00
C GLY A 92 11.88 -0.70 16.49
N GLU A 93 12.88 -1.11 17.28
CA GLU A 93 12.95 -0.82 18.71
C GLU A 93 13.05 0.70 18.99
N HIS A 94 12.36 1.16 20.02
CA HIS A 94 12.38 2.54 20.44
C HIS A 94 13.60 2.78 21.35
N ALA A 95 14.39 3.81 21.05
CA ALA A 95 15.56 4.16 21.84
C ALA A 95 15.60 5.66 22.12
N LEU A 96 15.94 6.01 23.37
CA LEU A 96 16.09 7.40 23.77
C LEU A 96 17.45 7.94 23.31
N ARG A 97 17.44 9.03 22.54
CA ARG A 97 18.66 9.65 22.01
C ARG A 97 19.25 10.65 22.99
N ARG A 98 20.58 10.76 23.00
CA ARG A 98 21.35 11.75 23.76
C ARG A 98 21.84 12.90 22.86
N TYR A 99 22.12 14.05 23.44
CA TYR A 99 22.89 15.14 22.82
C TYR A 99 24.36 14.73 22.68
N PRO A 100 25.16 15.40 21.83
CA PRO A 100 26.60 15.15 21.76
C PRO A 100 27.34 15.45 23.07
N SER A 101 26.76 16.26 23.96
CA SER A 101 27.26 16.49 25.33
C SER A 101 27.04 15.32 26.29
N GLY A 102 26.33 14.26 25.88
CA GLY A 102 26.01 13.09 26.70
C GLY A 102 24.70 13.21 27.50
N GLU A 103 24.11 14.40 27.56
CA GLU A 103 22.81 14.63 28.22
C GLU A 103 21.65 14.02 27.42
N GLU A 104 20.60 13.57 28.11
CA GLU A 104 19.38 13.07 27.47
C GLU A 104 18.58 14.18 26.76
N ARG A 105 17.97 13.85 25.61
CA ARG A 105 17.14 14.80 24.85
C ARG A 105 15.72 14.95 25.42
N CYS A 106 15.29 14.04 26.29
CA CYS A 106 13.98 14.11 26.91
C CYS A 106 13.92 15.26 27.92
N ILE A 107 12.87 16.08 27.85
CA ILE A 107 12.58 17.15 28.82
C ILE A 107 11.29 16.89 29.60
N ALA A 108 10.83 15.63 29.60
CA ALA A 108 9.59 15.20 30.25
C ALA A 108 8.35 16.03 29.86
N CYS A 109 8.20 16.33 28.56
CA CYS A 109 7.08 17.13 28.03
C CYS A 109 5.75 16.38 27.95
N LYS A 110 5.74 15.05 28.13
CA LYS A 110 4.57 14.15 28.05
C LYS A 110 3.78 14.17 26.73
N LEU A 111 4.32 14.79 25.68
CA LEU A 111 3.67 14.83 24.37
C LEU A 111 3.65 13.45 23.69
N CYS A 112 4.69 12.64 23.91
CA CYS A 112 4.79 11.28 23.37
C CYS A 112 3.74 10.33 23.98
N GLU A 113 3.44 10.49 25.27
CA GLU A 113 2.39 9.74 25.97
C GLU A 113 1.01 10.12 25.42
N ALA A 114 0.76 11.42 25.25
CA ALA A 114 -0.52 11.92 24.73
C ALA A 114 -0.82 11.48 23.28
N ILE A 115 0.20 11.39 22.41
CA ILE A 115 0.02 10.99 21.00
C ILE A 115 0.01 9.47 20.79
N CYS A 116 0.43 8.68 21.79
CA CYS A 116 0.51 7.24 21.65
C CYS A 116 -0.89 6.63 21.52
N PRO A 117 -1.26 6.03 20.37
CA PRO A 117 -2.61 5.52 20.16
C PRO A 117 -2.92 4.28 21.02
N ALA A 118 -1.89 3.55 21.44
CA ALA A 118 -2.01 2.34 22.26
C ALA A 118 -1.74 2.59 23.76
N GLN A 119 -1.46 3.83 24.16
CA GLN A 119 -1.14 4.21 25.55
C GLN A 119 -0.05 3.35 26.21
N ALA A 120 0.96 2.92 25.44
CA ALA A 120 2.03 2.05 25.93
C ALA A 120 3.11 2.77 26.75
N ILE A 121 3.23 4.09 26.62
CA ILE A 121 4.30 4.87 27.23
C ILE A 121 3.81 5.50 28.54
N THR A 122 4.56 5.36 29.63
CA THR A 122 4.28 6.04 30.90
C THR A 122 5.46 6.89 31.33
N ILE A 123 5.21 8.17 31.67
CA ILE A 123 6.28 9.14 31.99
C ILE A 123 6.05 9.85 33.33
N GLU A 124 7.03 9.72 34.23
CA GLU A 124 7.11 10.48 35.49
C GLU A 124 8.23 11.53 35.40
N ALA A 125 7.96 12.73 35.96
CA ALA A 125 8.79 13.91 35.74
C ALA A 125 9.09 14.61 37.06
N GLU A 126 10.37 14.85 37.33
CA GLU A 126 10.86 15.55 38.53
C GLU A 126 11.91 16.59 38.12
N GLU A 127 12.12 17.57 39.00
CA GLU A 127 13.18 18.58 38.84
C GLU A 127 14.49 18.03 39.41
N ARG A 128 15.56 18.06 38.61
CA ARG A 128 16.90 17.67 39.06
C ARG A 128 17.61 18.83 39.75
N ALA A 129 18.69 18.55 40.48
CA ALA A 129 19.52 19.53 41.18
C ALA A 129 19.99 20.72 40.30
N ASP A 130 20.07 20.51 38.98
CA ASP A 130 20.46 21.54 38.01
C ASP A 130 19.30 22.48 37.60
N GLY A 131 18.12 22.34 38.21
CA GLY A 131 16.90 23.09 37.86
C GLY A 131 16.27 22.67 36.53
N SER A 132 16.80 21.64 35.88
CA SER A 132 16.23 21.09 34.65
C SER A 132 15.17 20.02 34.96
N ARG A 133 14.06 20.06 34.21
CA ARG A 133 12.97 19.09 34.32
C ARG A 133 13.30 17.85 33.48
N ARG A 134 13.43 16.70 34.13
CA ARG A 134 13.89 15.44 33.51
C ARG A 134 13.00 14.25 33.92
N THR A 135 13.13 13.15 33.20
CA THR A 135 12.33 11.93 33.46
C THR A 135 13.04 11.04 34.46
N THR A 136 12.39 10.66 35.56
CA THR A 136 12.91 9.69 36.53
C THR A 136 12.57 8.25 36.14
N ARG A 137 11.41 8.06 35.49
CA ARG A 137 10.93 6.78 34.95
C ARG A 137 10.41 6.97 33.52
N TYR A 138 10.85 6.09 32.63
CA TYR A 138 10.38 5.98 31.25
C TYR A 138 10.18 4.51 30.92
N ASP A 139 8.92 4.08 30.87
CA ASP A 139 8.57 2.70 30.56
C ASP A 139 7.85 2.66 29.21
N ILE A 140 8.23 1.67 28.40
CA ILE A 140 7.67 1.37 27.08
C ILE A 140 7.46 -0.13 26.90
#